data_AF-A0A7K4IBU5-F1
#
_entry.id   AF-A0A7K4IBU5-F1
#
_cell.length_a   1.000
_cell.length_b   1.000
_cell.length_c   1.000
_cell.angle_alpha   90.00
_cell.angle_beta   90.00
_cell.angle_gamma   90.00
#
_symmetry.space_group_name_H-M   'P 1'
#
loop_
_entity.id
_entity.type
_entity.pdbx_description
1 polymer ?
#
loop_
_entity_poly.entity_id
_entity_poly.type
_entity_poly.pdbx_seq_one_letter_code
_entity_poly.pdbx_strand_id
1 'polypeptide(L)'
;MNETRTLDRPIYKIADILGRRAQTIYGRQTVIDLCSKAGVSLMDDYDDDIRDVDSDEALMDFVTRYARMSPAARLTVLTLAKQYGVTLPEELTKKRKHSLKEIVEMLVQYLPRQP
;
A
#
# COMPACT_ATOMS: atom_id res chain seq x y z
N MET A 1 -2.55 -26.68 -22.43
CA MET A 1 -1.38 -25.96 -21.88
C MET A 1 -1.92 -24.97 -20.85
N ASN A 2 -1.25 -24.86 -19.69
CA ASN A 2 -1.78 -24.26 -18.47
C ASN A 2 -1.90 -22.72 -18.54
N GLU A 3 -3.13 -22.19 -18.54
CA GLU A 3 -3.46 -20.75 -18.54
C GLU A 3 -4.11 -20.28 -17.22
N THR A 4 -3.58 -20.67 -16.05
CA THR A 4 -4.28 -20.39 -14.78
C THR A 4 -3.38 -20.06 -13.58
N ARG A 5 -2.22 -19.40 -13.76
CA ARG A 5 -1.25 -19.28 -12.65
C ARG A 5 -0.97 -17.89 -12.06
N THR A 6 -1.40 -16.79 -12.67
CA THR A 6 -1.05 -15.44 -12.17
C THR A 6 -2.17 -14.72 -11.43
N LEU A 7 -3.44 -15.10 -11.64
CA LEU A 7 -4.57 -14.65 -10.81
C LEU A 7 -4.53 -15.19 -9.37
N ASP A 8 -3.57 -16.07 -9.05
CA ASP A 8 -3.45 -16.70 -7.73
C ASP A 8 -2.39 -16.07 -6.83
N ARG A 9 -1.61 -15.08 -7.29
CA ARG A 9 -0.63 -14.37 -6.44
C ARG A 9 -1.37 -13.35 -5.55
N PRO A 10 -1.53 -13.60 -4.24
CA PRO A 10 -2.37 -12.73 -3.42
C PRO A 10 -1.77 -11.33 -3.25
N ILE A 11 -0.45 -11.19 -3.29
CA ILE A 11 0.25 -9.89 -3.24
C ILE A 11 -0.02 -9.04 -4.48
N TYR A 12 -0.13 -9.65 -5.66
CA TYR A 12 -0.46 -8.95 -6.90
C TYR A 12 -1.86 -8.32 -6.82
N LYS A 13 -2.86 -9.07 -6.33
CA LYS A 13 -4.22 -8.55 -6.09
C LYS A 13 -4.21 -7.36 -5.14
N ILE A 14 -3.40 -7.40 -4.09
CA ILE A 14 -3.24 -6.27 -3.19
C ILE A 14 -2.64 -5.08 -3.94
N ALA A 15 -1.51 -5.27 -4.62
CA ALA A 15 -0.79 -4.20 -5.33
C ALA A 15 -1.66 -3.52 -6.40
N ASP A 16 -2.43 -4.29 -7.17
CA ASP A 16 -3.37 -3.80 -8.18
C ASP A 16 -4.48 -2.92 -7.56
N ILE A 17 -5.15 -3.39 -6.51
CA ILE A 17 -6.16 -2.61 -5.77
C ILE A 17 -5.56 -1.29 -5.25
N LEU A 18 -4.33 -1.37 -4.71
CA LEU A 18 -3.63 -0.20 -4.19
C LEU A 18 -3.21 0.76 -5.28
N GLY A 19 -2.76 0.27 -6.44
CA GLY A 19 -2.37 1.08 -7.61
C GLY A 19 -3.52 1.97 -8.08
N ARG A 20 -4.70 1.37 -8.30
CA ARG A 20 -5.91 2.11 -8.69
C ARG A 20 -6.33 3.12 -7.64
N ARG A 21 -6.33 2.73 -6.36
CA ARG A 21 -6.61 3.65 -5.23
C ARG A 21 -5.60 4.78 -5.14
N ALA A 22 -4.32 4.49 -5.38
CA ALA A 22 -3.24 5.47 -5.31
C ALA A 22 -3.46 6.58 -6.34
N GLN A 23 -3.86 6.20 -7.55
CA GLN A 23 -4.13 7.14 -8.64
C GLN A 23 -5.29 8.07 -8.30
N THR A 24 -6.37 7.53 -7.72
CA THR A 24 -7.53 8.33 -7.29
C THR A 24 -7.21 9.28 -6.13
N ILE A 25 -6.45 8.83 -5.13
CA ILE A 25 -6.24 9.59 -3.89
C ILE A 25 -5.07 10.58 -4.02
N TYR A 26 -3.97 10.16 -4.66
CA TYR A 26 -2.70 10.88 -4.67
C TYR A 26 -2.32 11.43 -6.05
N GLY A 27 -3.10 11.12 -7.08
CA GLY A 27 -2.86 11.57 -8.45
C GLY A 27 -1.77 10.79 -9.17
N ARG A 28 -1.74 10.94 -10.50
CA ARG A 28 -0.88 10.15 -11.41
C ARG A 28 0.61 10.25 -11.10
N GLN A 29 1.13 11.47 -10.88
CA GLN A 29 2.57 11.66 -10.68
C GLN A 29 3.08 10.91 -9.44
N THR A 30 2.33 10.96 -8.34
CA THR A 30 2.69 10.26 -7.10
C THR A 30 2.74 8.74 -7.32
N VAL A 31 1.84 8.20 -8.14
CA VAL A 31 1.83 6.76 -8.48
C VAL A 31 3.03 6.39 -9.32
N ILE A 32 3.36 7.17 -10.35
CA ILE A 32 4.56 6.95 -11.17
C ILE A 32 5.81 6.90 -10.29
N ASP A 33 5.95 7.86 -9.38
CA ASP A 33 7.08 7.92 -8.46
C ASP A 33 7.10 6.72 -7.51
N LEU A 34 5.94 6.28 -7.03
CA LEU A 34 5.78 5.13 -6.14
C LEU A 34 6.18 3.83 -6.84
N CYS A 35 5.66 3.59 -8.04
CA CYS A 35 5.96 2.43 -8.87
C CYS A 35 7.45 2.39 -9.23
N SER A 36 7.99 3.51 -9.70
CA SER A 36 9.42 3.63 -10.08
C SER A 36 10.35 3.32 -8.91
N LYS A 37 10.02 3.79 -7.71
CA LYS A 37 10.82 3.54 -6.50
C LYS A 37 10.76 2.09 -6.02
N ALA A 38 9.65 1.40 -6.27
CA ALA A 38 9.46 0.00 -5.91
C ALA A 38 9.94 -0.98 -6.99
N GLY A 39 10.33 -0.48 -8.17
CA GLY A 39 10.71 -1.31 -9.31
C GLY A 39 9.54 -2.11 -9.86
N VAL A 40 8.31 -1.59 -9.73
CA VAL A 40 7.11 -2.20 -10.30
C VAL A 40 6.62 -1.41 -11.50
N SER A 41 6.02 -2.11 -12.45
CA SER A 41 5.41 -1.51 -13.62
C SER A 41 4.19 -0.67 -13.20
N LEU A 42 3.86 0.34 -14.01
CA LEU A 42 2.61 1.08 -13.82
C LEU A 42 1.45 0.12 -14.07
N MET A 43 0.66 -0.10 -13.03
CA MET A 43 -0.58 -0.87 -13.09
C MET A 43 -1.64 0.02 -13.77
N ASP A 44 -1.56 0.18 -15.09
CA ASP A 44 -2.58 0.88 -15.89
C ASP A 44 -3.66 -0.11 -16.35
N ASP A 45 -4.90 0.34 -16.39
CA ASP A 45 -6.12 -0.48 -16.29
C ASP A 45 -6.48 -1.24 -17.59
N TYR A 46 -5.57 -1.43 -18.56
CA TYR A 46 -5.96 -1.93 -19.90
C TYR A 46 -5.05 -2.91 -20.65
N ASP A 47 -3.81 -3.18 -20.24
CA ASP A 47 -2.97 -4.15 -20.95
C ASP A 47 -2.65 -5.39 -20.09
N ASP A 48 -3.47 -6.42 -20.32
CA ASP A 48 -3.39 -7.76 -19.78
C ASP A 48 -2.08 -8.51 -20.12
N ASP A 49 -1.22 -7.94 -20.98
CA ASP A 49 -0.02 -8.61 -21.48
C ASP A 49 1.26 -8.30 -20.66
N ILE A 50 1.22 -7.35 -19.72
CA ILE A 50 2.36 -7.00 -18.83
C ILE A 50 2.18 -7.62 -17.43
N ARG A 51 1.63 -8.84 -17.36
CA ARG A 51 1.25 -9.50 -16.10
C ARG A 51 2.37 -10.28 -15.40
N ASP A 52 3.55 -10.37 -16.02
CA ASP A 52 4.67 -11.21 -15.54
C ASP A 52 5.98 -10.45 -15.26
N VAL A 53 5.95 -9.11 -15.24
CA VAL A 53 7.17 -8.30 -15.09
C VAL A 53 7.62 -8.13 -13.64
N ASP A 54 6.68 -8.08 -12.70
CA ASP A 54 6.98 -7.68 -11.33
C ASP A 54 7.15 -8.88 -10.37
N SER A 55 8.30 -8.92 -9.68
CA SER A 55 8.58 -9.95 -8.67
C SER A 55 7.78 -9.74 -7.38
N ASP A 56 7.59 -10.79 -6.58
CA ASP A 56 6.87 -10.68 -5.29
C ASP A 56 7.56 -9.69 -4.35
N GLU A 57 8.89 -9.60 -4.41
CA GLU A 57 9.69 -8.65 -3.64
C GLU A 57 9.40 -7.20 -4.06
N ALA A 58 9.34 -6.91 -5.36
CA ALA A 58 9.03 -5.59 -5.88
C ALA A 58 7.59 -5.17 -5.49
N LEU A 59 6.63 -6.10 -5.62
CA LEU A 59 5.26 -5.89 -5.19
C LEU A 59 5.15 -5.66 -3.68
N MET A 60 5.94 -6.37 -2.88
CA MET A 60 5.98 -6.17 -1.42
C MET A 60 6.58 -4.81 -1.05
N ASP A 61 7.61 -4.35 -1.76
CA ASP A 61 8.18 -3.01 -1.57
C ASP A 61 7.15 -1.93 -1.94
N PHE A 62 6.43 -2.11 -3.05
CA PHE A 62 5.32 -1.23 -3.43
C PHE A 62 4.26 -1.13 -2.33
N VAL A 63 3.76 -2.27 -1.83
CA VAL A 63 2.78 -2.34 -0.74
C VAL A 63 3.29 -1.64 0.53
N THR A 64 4.57 -1.84 0.86
CA THR A 64 5.21 -1.25 2.03
C THR A 64 5.35 0.27 1.90
N ARG A 65 5.74 0.76 0.73
CA ARG A 65 5.82 2.20 0.45
C ARG A 65 4.44 2.84 0.45
N TYR A 66 3.44 2.20 -0.16
CA TYR A 66 2.06 2.67 -0.13
C TYR A 66 1.57 2.82 1.31
N ALA A 67 1.81 1.83 2.17
CA ALA A 67 1.43 1.87 3.58
C ALA A 67 2.03 3.06 4.35
N ARG A 68 3.18 3.59 3.91
CA ARG A 68 3.86 4.73 4.55
C ARG A 68 3.31 6.09 4.09
N MET A 69 2.46 6.14 3.05
CA MET A 69 1.92 7.40 2.52
C MET A 69 0.94 8.08 3.48
N SER A 70 0.15 7.32 4.23
CA SER A 70 -0.78 7.86 5.23
C SER A 70 -1.26 6.79 6.22
N PRO A 71 -1.80 7.18 7.39
CA PRO A 71 -2.45 6.23 8.30
C PRO A 71 -3.60 5.43 7.66
N ALA A 72 -4.38 6.07 6.78
CA ALA A 72 -5.46 5.41 6.04
C ALA A 72 -4.93 4.39 5.01
N ALA A 73 -3.82 4.72 4.33
CA ALA A 73 -3.13 3.81 3.43
C ALA A 73 -2.59 2.58 4.18
N ARG A 74 -1.97 2.78 5.36
CA ARG A 74 -1.52 1.69 6.23
C ARG A 74 -2.67 0.77 6.64
N LEU A 75 -3.79 1.32 7.08
CA LEU A 75 -4.96 0.54 7.48
C LEU A 75 -5.54 -0.27 6.31
N THR A 76 -5.56 0.33 5.12
CA THR A 76 -5.97 -0.36 3.88
C THR A 76 -5.07 -1.57 3.61
N VAL A 77 -3.75 -1.40 3.67
CA VAL A 77 -2.78 -2.49 3.47
C VAL A 77 -2.97 -3.60 4.50
N LEU A 78 -3.12 -3.27 5.78
CA LEU A 78 -3.36 -4.27 6.84
C LEU A 78 -4.66 -5.05 6.61
N THR A 79 -5.72 -4.37 6.14
CA THR A 79 -7.01 -4.99 5.86
C THR A 79 -6.93 -5.95 4.67
N LEU A 80 -6.33 -5.50 3.56
CA LEU A 80 -6.14 -6.31 2.36
C LEU A 80 -5.22 -7.51 2.63
N ALA A 81 -4.13 -7.31 3.35
CA ALA A 81 -3.22 -8.40 3.73
C ALA A 81 -3.93 -9.48 4.55
N LYS A 82 -4.79 -9.08 5.50
CA LYS A 82 -5.62 -10.03 6.26
C LYS A 82 -6.63 -10.75 5.37
N GLN A 83 -7.27 -10.05 4.44
CA GLN A 83 -8.27 -10.62 3.54
C GLN A 83 -7.67 -11.64 2.56
N TYR A 84 -6.47 -11.37 2.05
CA TYR A 84 -5.79 -12.20 1.06
C TYR A 84 -4.75 -13.17 1.65
N GLY A 85 -4.59 -13.20 2.99
CA GLY A 85 -3.66 -14.11 3.66
C GLY A 85 -2.17 -13.81 3.43
N VAL A 86 -1.82 -12.55 3.17
CA VAL A 86 -0.45 -12.12 2.89
C VAL A 86 0.25 -11.69 4.18
N THR A 87 1.44 -12.24 4.43
CA THR A 87 2.29 -11.79 5.54
C THR A 87 2.98 -10.48 5.18
N LEU A 88 2.84 -9.48 6.04
CA LEU A 88 3.49 -8.18 5.88
C LEU A 88 4.77 -8.09 6.72
N PRO A 89 5.73 -7.23 6.32
CA PRO A 89 6.90 -6.92 7.12
C PRO A 89 6.54 -6.45 8.53
N GLU A 90 7.35 -6.83 9.53
CA GLU A 90 7.10 -6.48 10.94
C GLU A 90 6.97 -4.98 11.19
N GLU A 91 7.63 -4.16 10.37
CA GLU A 91 7.58 -2.71 10.47
C GLU A 91 6.16 -2.16 10.31
N LEU A 92 5.33 -2.81 9.49
CA LEU A 92 3.94 -2.43 9.27
C LEU A 92 3.00 -2.97 10.33
N THR A 93 3.36 -4.06 11.01
CA THR A 93 2.53 -4.74 12.01
C THR A 93 2.89 -4.36 13.45
N LYS A 94 4.10 -3.81 13.69
CA LYS A 94 4.49 -3.30 15.01
C LYS A 94 3.53 -2.18 15.42
N LYS A 95 2.77 -2.46 16.49
CA LYS A 95 2.04 -1.44 17.24
C LYS A 95 3.08 -0.45 17.75
N ARG A 96 3.11 0.76 17.17
CA ARG A 96 3.79 1.87 17.83
C ARG A 96 3.08 2.05 19.16
N LYS A 97 3.75 1.71 20.26
CA LYS A 97 3.28 2.05 21.60
C LYS A 97 3.44 3.55 21.73
N HIS A 98 2.45 4.30 21.26
CA HIS A 98 2.38 5.71 21.56
C HIS A 98 2.13 5.84 23.05
N SER A 99 3.00 6.57 23.74
CA SER A 99 2.72 6.95 25.11
C SER A 99 1.45 7.81 25.15
N LEU A 100 0.68 7.75 26.24
CA LEU A 100 -0.50 8.61 26.40
C LEU A 100 -0.15 10.09 26.20
N LYS A 101 1.08 10.49 26.55
CA LYS A 101 1.61 11.82 26.33
C LYS A 101 1.67 12.19 24.84
N GLU A 102 2.20 11.30 24.00
CA GLU A 102 2.24 11.52 22.54
C GLU A 102 0.84 11.59 21.93
N ILE A 103 -0.10 10.77 22.42
CA ILE A 103 -1.50 10.82 21.95
C ILE A 103 -2.12 12.17 22.31
N VAL A 104 -1.91 12.66 23.54
CA VAL A 104 -2.42 13.95 23.97
C VAL A 104 -1.77 15.09 23.16
N GLU A 105 -0.46 15.07 22.94
CA GLU A 105 0.23 16.07 22.11
C GLU A 105 -0.27 16.09 20.66
N MET A 106 -0.51 14.91 20.08
CA MET A 106 -1.10 14.77 18.74
C MET A 106 -2.57 15.21 18.67
N LEU A 107 -3.30 15.26 19.78
CA LEU A 107 -4.68 15.73 19.83
C LEU A 107 -4.75 17.24 20.10
N VAL A 108 -3.78 17.78 20.85
CA VAL A 108 -3.66 19.22 21.13
C VAL A 108 -3.55 20.04 19.84
N GLN A 109 -2.89 19.52 18.79
CA GLN A 109 -2.83 20.20 17.49
C GLN A 109 -4.18 20.30 16.75
N TYR A 110 -5.19 19.54 17.18
CA TYR A 110 -6.56 19.57 16.64
C TYR A 110 -7.56 20.23 17.59
N LEU A 111 -7.13 20.65 18.79
CA LEU A 111 -7.99 21.43 19.67
C LEU A 111 -8.12 22.86 19.11
N PRO A 112 -9.34 23.41 19.05
CA PRO A 112 -9.53 24.78 18.61
C PRO A 112 -8.73 25.70 19.54
N ARG A 113 -7.86 26.54 18.97
CA ARG A 113 -7.21 27.61 19.72
C ARG A 113 -8.32 28.52 20.24
N GLN A 114 -8.51 28.53 21.56
CA GLN A 114 -9.40 29.52 22.16
C GLN A 114 -8.78 30.92 21.94
N PRO A 115 -9.60 31.93 21.59
CA PRO A 115 -9.15 33.30 21.38
C PRO A 115 -8.62 33.95 22.65
#